data_AF-A0A195ELT8-F1
#
_entry.id   AF-A0A195ELT8-F1
#
_cell.length_a   1.000
_cell.length_b   1.000
_cell.length_c   1.000
_cell.angle_alpha   90.00
_cell.angle_beta   90.00
_cell.angle_gamma   90.00
#
_symmetry.space_group_name_H-M   'P 1'
#
loop_
_entity.id
_entity.type
_entity.pdbx_description
1 polymer ?
#
loop_
_entity_poly.entity_id
_entity_poly.type
_entity_poly.pdbx_seq_one_letter_code
_entity_poly.pdbx_strand_id
1 'polypeptide(L)'
;ALVMADPQVHYLEYPLPPKVKCYKCYMCLGGEGENRVRDEYSDPPHLLKHLKKDHPGDIIGYKCSECNYKPKGKYPYKDVKAHFTKCHLSLAVDAAGPSTRGSLDECNITAGPSTRSTTSSTTARSKTVAKSAAPITASREARKSGEAAATRRSPMTATVSKPRVVSVEVVRLPVKSTSKAGVQNAAKPVRAPSGIGRRISHTPSCEDIASFLSGSLDGRMRGGGEASLWSSARNAALRQSKRLSLRWAEATEEMELQCQDPRGTAIKIPPGVRGQVVNRLRSAVTKHYCNRLLSKPDQGKVFEVSSRSRVSNHFIRGGSFTRFADWRFIHKARLDVLPLNGARRWETNDKRCQRCGEASETLPHVLCHCGIHSAAIQLRHNAVLHRLWKATRLPGVVRVNQRVEGVSGDLATLRPDLVVRHEPSKSVVICDVTVPFENRWVAFEEARARKLNKYNALAEELQRQGYRVVVTAFVVGALGSLDPRNEAVLRLLRVTAQYASMMRRLMVSDTIRWSRDIYVEHVSGTHQYLAPSRPSGDLLSTPPKAVRRHWLAEERAEEQDAARRVSSVASVA
;
A
#
# COMPACT_ATOMS: atom_id res chain seq x y z
N ALA A 1 -1.69 -10.70 -58.69
CA ALA A 1 -0.71 -11.49 -57.93
C ALA A 1 0.01 -10.55 -56.98
N LEU A 2 -0.35 -10.54 -55.69
CA LEU A 2 0.35 -9.77 -54.66
C LEU A 2 1.70 -10.45 -54.43
N VAL A 3 2.78 -9.73 -54.72
CA VAL A 3 4.16 -10.15 -54.43
C VAL A 3 4.25 -10.45 -52.93
N MET A 4 4.29 -11.73 -52.55
CA MET A 4 4.55 -12.14 -51.18
C MET A 4 6.03 -11.86 -50.90
N ALA A 5 6.32 -10.74 -50.25
CA ALA A 5 7.67 -10.43 -49.80
C ALA A 5 8.16 -11.52 -48.84
N ASP A 6 9.41 -11.95 -49.00
CA ASP A 6 10.01 -13.02 -48.20
C ASP A 6 9.91 -12.75 -46.68
N PRO A 7 9.78 -13.82 -45.86
CA PRO A 7 9.77 -13.71 -44.40
C PRO A 7 11.01 -12.97 -43.88
N GLN A 8 10.82 -11.89 -43.12
CA GLN A 8 11.93 -11.07 -42.60
C GLN A 8 12.06 -11.15 -41.07
N VAL A 9 13.31 -11.00 -40.60
CA VAL A 9 13.64 -10.91 -39.18
C VAL A 9 13.66 -9.45 -38.74
N HIS A 10 12.71 -9.05 -37.89
CA HIS A 10 12.64 -7.72 -37.27
C HIS A 10 13.58 -7.65 -36.07
N TYR A 11 14.75 -7.03 -36.22
CA TYR A 11 15.72 -6.89 -35.13
C TYR A 11 15.38 -5.72 -34.20
N LEU A 12 15.09 -6.01 -32.94
CA LEU A 12 14.92 -5.02 -31.87
C LEU A 12 16.25 -4.78 -31.14
N GLU A 13 16.57 -3.52 -30.89
CA GLU A 13 17.76 -3.12 -30.14
C GLU A 13 17.55 -3.24 -28.63
N TYR A 14 18.54 -3.79 -27.93
CA TYR A 14 18.58 -3.87 -26.48
C TYR A 14 19.61 -2.86 -25.93
N PRO A 15 19.24 -1.98 -24.97
CA PRO A 15 18.02 -1.97 -24.15
C PRO A 15 16.77 -1.56 -24.94
N LEU A 16 15.64 -2.23 -24.68
CA LEU A 16 14.41 -1.98 -25.45
C LEU A 16 13.89 -0.55 -25.22
N PRO A 17 13.54 0.18 -26.28
CA PRO A 17 12.90 1.48 -26.16
C PRO A 17 11.51 1.35 -25.48
N PRO A 18 10.98 2.43 -24.89
CA PRO A 18 9.69 2.41 -24.17
C PRO A 18 8.48 2.06 -25.07
N LYS A 19 8.64 2.14 -26.39
CA LYS A 19 7.69 1.68 -27.40
C LYS A 19 8.45 1.01 -28.54
N VAL A 20 7.93 -0.08 -29.06
CA VAL A 20 8.48 -0.80 -30.23
C VAL A 20 7.56 -0.62 -31.43
N LYS A 21 8.12 -0.48 -32.63
CA LYS A 21 7.37 -0.19 -33.87
C LYS A 21 7.48 -1.35 -34.86
N CYS A 22 6.45 -1.54 -35.69
CA CYS A 22 6.54 -2.42 -36.86
C CYS A 22 7.14 -1.64 -38.03
N TYR A 23 8.32 -2.02 -38.52
CA TYR A 23 8.98 -1.28 -39.59
C TYR A 23 8.26 -1.37 -40.94
N LYS A 24 7.51 -2.46 -41.21
CA LYS A 24 6.71 -2.60 -42.43
C LYS A 24 5.50 -1.64 -42.43
N CYS A 25 4.76 -1.55 -41.33
CA CYS A 25 3.67 -0.57 -41.22
C CYS A 25 4.18 0.87 -41.12
N TYR A 26 5.29 1.09 -40.41
CA TYR A 26 5.88 2.42 -40.22
C TYR A 26 6.44 3.02 -41.51
N MET A 27 6.98 2.21 -42.43
CA MET A 27 7.54 2.71 -43.70
C MET A 27 6.48 2.88 -44.81
N CYS A 28 5.26 2.37 -44.64
CA CYS A 28 4.16 2.52 -45.60
C CYS A 28 3.36 3.84 -45.44
N LEU A 29 3.85 4.79 -44.63
CA LEU A 29 3.20 6.06 -44.30
C LEU A 29 3.22 7.10 -45.45
N GLY A 30 2.85 6.68 -46.66
CA GLY A 30 2.74 7.54 -47.85
C GLY A 30 1.39 7.48 -48.56
N GLY A 31 0.36 6.79 -48.03
CA GLY A 31 -0.94 6.68 -48.68
C GLY A 31 -2.11 6.67 -47.69
N GLU A 32 -3.06 7.59 -47.89
CA GLU A 32 -4.30 7.69 -47.11
C GLU A 32 -5.22 6.47 -47.37
N GLY A 33 -5.42 5.64 -46.35
CA GLY A 33 -6.36 4.52 -46.37
C GLY A 33 -6.94 4.24 -44.98
N GLU A 34 -8.26 4.01 -44.91
CA GLU A 34 -9.12 4.07 -43.72
C GLU A 34 -9.01 2.91 -42.69
N ASN A 35 -7.90 2.18 -42.59
CA ASN A 35 -7.71 1.17 -41.55
C ASN A 35 -6.35 1.34 -40.83
N ARG A 36 -6.27 2.36 -39.97
CA ARG A 36 -5.06 2.73 -39.24
C ARG A 36 -4.80 1.80 -38.04
N VAL A 37 -3.90 0.82 -38.18
CA VAL A 37 -3.35 0.07 -37.04
C VAL A 37 -2.33 0.97 -36.32
N ARG A 38 -2.39 1.07 -34.99
CA ARG A 38 -1.41 1.85 -34.20
C ARG A 38 0.00 1.27 -34.42
N ASP A 39 0.88 2.00 -35.09
CA ASP A 39 2.28 1.61 -35.39
C ASP A 39 3.22 1.57 -34.19
N GLU A 40 2.71 1.89 -32.99
CA GLU A 40 3.48 1.91 -31.74
C GLU A 40 2.90 0.91 -30.73
N TYR A 41 3.71 -0.07 -30.34
CA TYR A 41 3.36 -1.11 -29.37
C TYR A 41 4.09 -0.89 -28.05
N SER A 42 3.40 -1.16 -26.95
CA SER A 42 3.94 -0.99 -25.60
C SER A 42 5.06 -1.99 -25.25
N ASP A 43 5.14 -3.13 -25.93
CA ASP A 43 6.15 -4.16 -25.69
C ASP A 43 6.30 -5.13 -26.91
N PRO A 44 7.40 -5.92 -26.97
CA PRO A 44 7.61 -6.90 -28.04
C PRO A 44 6.53 -7.99 -28.17
N PRO A 45 5.91 -8.52 -27.10
CA PRO A 45 4.76 -9.43 -27.22
C PRO A 45 3.56 -8.86 -27.99
N HIS A 46 3.24 -7.57 -27.82
CA HIS A 46 2.17 -6.92 -28.59
C HIS A 46 2.55 -6.76 -30.07
N LEU A 47 3.82 -6.41 -30.35
CA LEU A 47 4.34 -6.39 -31.73
C LEU A 47 4.27 -7.79 -32.38
N LEU A 48 4.61 -8.85 -31.66
CA LEU A 48 4.54 -10.22 -32.19
C LEU A 48 3.12 -10.65 -32.55
N LYS A 49 2.11 -10.21 -31.77
CA LYS A 49 0.69 -10.47 -32.11
C LYS A 49 0.29 -9.77 -33.39
N HIS A 50 0.77 -8.54 -33.61
CA HIS A 50 0.55 -7.82 -34.85
C HIS A 50 1.25 -8.49 -36.02
N LEU A 51 2.54 -8.84 -35.91
CA LEU A 51 3.29 -9.54 -36.96
C LEU A 51 2.58 -10.85 -37.37
N LYS A 52 2.11 -11.66 -36.41
CA LYS A 52 1.35 -12.87 -36.72
C LYS A 52 0.04 -12.64 -37.48
N LYS A 53 -0.57 -11.47 -37.29
CA LYS A 53 -1.87 -11.13 -37.88
C LYS A 53 -1.71 -10.49 -39.26
N ASP A 54 -0.81 -9.52 -39.36
CA ASP A 54 -0.73 -8.61 -40.51
C ASP A 54 0.51 -8.91 -41.39
N HIS A 55 1.51 -9.65 -40.88
CA HIS A 55 2.75 -10.05 -41.58
C HIS A 55 3.15 -11.52 -41.28
N PRO A 56 2.32 -12.51 -41.67
CA PRO A 56 2.56 -13.91 -41.35
C PRO A 56 3.89 -14.40 -41.94
N GLY A 57 4.75 -14.97 -41.09
CA GLY A 57 6.10 -15.45 -41.45
C GLY A 57 7.23 -14.59 -40.86
N ASP A 58 6.96 -13.33 -40.53
CA ASP A 58 7.95 -12.45 -39.91
C ASP A 58 8.24 -12.85 -38.45
N ILE A 59 9.52 -12.81 -38.07
CA ILE A 59 9.98 -13.17 -36.72
C ILE A 59 10.75 -12.02 -36.06
N ILE A 60 10.78 -11.98 -34.73
CA ILE A 60 11.50 -10.96 -33.98
C ILE A 60 12.90 -11.48 -33.62
N GLY A 61 13.93 -10.77 -34.07
CA GLY A 61 15.31 -10.91 -33.62
C GLY A 61 15.67 -9.84 -32.58
N TYR A 62 16.77 -10.03 -31.87
CA TYR A 62 17.31 -9.01 -30.97
C TYR A 62 18.78 -8.74 -31.29
N LYS A 63 19.23 -7.50 -31.12
CA LYS A 63 20.64 -7.12 -31.22
C LYS A 63 21.03 -6.14 -30.12
N CYS A 64 22.28 -6.16 -29.71
CA CYS A 64 22.80 -5.18 -28.75
C CYS A 64 22.95 -3.79 -29.41
N SER A 65 22.50 -2.72 -28.74
CA SER A 65 22.64 -1.35 -29.25
C SER A 65 24.10 -0.89 -29.37
N GLU A 66 24.96 -1.30 -28.43
CA GLU A 66 26.34 -0.80 -28.33
C GLU A 66 27.30 -1.49 -29.30
N CYS A 67 27.16 -2.80 -29.52
CA CYS A 67 28.14 -3.58 -30.31
C CYS A 67 27.52 -4.52 -31.35
N ASN A 68 26.23 -4.34 -31.66
CA ASN A 68 25.51 -5.12 -32.68
C ASN A 68 25.53 -6.65 -32.51
N TYR A 69 25.83 -7.16 -31.31
CA TYR A 69 25.81 -8.60 -31.02
C TYR A 69 24.41 -9.20 -31.24
N LYS A 70 24.33 -10.27 -32.05
CA LYS A 70 23.09 -10.99 -32.40
C LYS A 70 23.14 -12.42 -31.84
N PRO A 71 22.34 -12.76 -30.82
CA PRO A 71 22.32 -14.11 -30.26
C PRO A 71 21.62 -15.10 -31.20
N LYS A 72 22.24 -16.29 -31.34
CA LYS A 72 21.70 -17.42 -32.11
C LYS A 72 21.07 -18.51 -31.23
N GLY A 73 21.02 -18.30 -29.91
CA GLY A 73 20.53 -19.28 -28.94
C GLY A 73 19.00 -19.43 -28.95
N LYS A 74 18.52 -20.47 -28.25
CA LYS A 74 17.09 -20.80 -28.12
C LYS A 74 16.26 -19.68 -27.47
N TYR A 75 16.89 -18.74 -26.77
CA TYR A 75 16.23 -17.61 -26.10
C TYR A 75 16.94 -16.27 -26.39
N PRO A 76 16.82 -15.74 -27.63
CA PRO A 76 17.59 -14.58 -28.10
C PRO A 76 17.52 -13.34 -27.18
N TYR A 77 16.36 -13.04 -26.60
CA TYR A 77 16.21 -11.91 -25.67
C TYR A 77 17.01 -12.08 -24.37
N LYS A 78 17.08 -13.29 -23.82
CA LYS A 78 17.86 -13.54 -22.59
C LYS A 78 19.35 -13.40 -22.88
N ASP A 79 19.78 -13.89 -24.03
CA ASP A 79 21.18 -13.91 -24.43
C ASP A 79 21.70 -12.50 -24.74
N VAL A 80 20.93 -11.65 -25.44
CA VAL A 80 21.32 -10.25 -25.67
C VAL A 80 21.37 -9.44 -24.37
N LYS A 81 20.45 -9.72 -23.43
CA LYS A 81 20.44 -9.06 -22.12
C LYS A 81 21.65 -9.47 -21.29
N ALA A 82 21.97 -10.75 -21.24
CA ALA A 82 23.15 -11.25 -20.53
C ALA A 82 24.44 -10.69 -21.12
N HIS A 83 24.54 -10.63 -22.45
CA HIS A 83 25.64 -9.98 -23.15
C HIS A 83 25.76 -8.50 -22.77
N PHE A 84 24.66 -7.73 -22.85
CA PHE A 84 24.67 -6.30 -22.52
C PHE A 84 25.07 -6.04 -21.07
N THR A 85 24.57 -6.86 -20.13
CA THR A 85 24.99 -6.78 -18.72
C THR A 85 26.46 -7.14 -18.50
N LYS A 86 27.01 -8.08 -19.26
CA LYS A 86 28.41 -8.51 -19.12
C LYS A 86 29.39 -7.54 -19.78
N CYS A 87 29.05 -6.99 -20.94
CA CYS A 87 29.97 -6.25 -21.79
C CYS A 87 29.81 -4.73 -21.69
N HIS A 88 28.63 -4.21 -21.33
CA HIS A 88 28.31 -2.78 -21.40
C HIS A 88 27.80 -2.17 -20.09
N LEU A 89 27.58 -2.99 -19.06
CA LEU A 89 27.30 -2.53 -17.69
C LEU A 89 28.56 -2.68 -16.85
N SER A 90 29.38 -1.63 -16.79
CA SER A 90 30.48 -1.54 -15.82
C SER A 90 29.90 -1.55 -14.40
N LEU A 91 30.24 -2.58 -13.62
CA LEU A 91 30.07 -2.54 -12.17
C LEU A 91 30.99 -1.43 -11.64
N ALA A 92 30.39 -0.34 -11.16
CA ALA A 92 31.10 0.62 -10.32
C ALA A 92 31.53 -0.09 -9.03
N VAL A 93 32.76 -0.60 -9.05
CA VAL A 93 33.55 -0.88 -7.86
C VAL A 93 34.73 0.06 -7.95
N ASP A 94 34.87 0.91 -6.93
CA ASP A 94 36.07 1.69 -6.67
C ASP A 94 37.27 0.74 -6.66
N ALA A 95 38.02 0.71 -7.76
CA ALA A 95 39.25 -0.07 -7.87
C ALA A 95 40.43 0.87 -7.57
N ALA A 96 41.04 0.64 -6.41
CA ALA A 96 42.38 1.11 -6.10
C ALA A 96 43.39 0.66 -7.18
N GLY A 97 44.37 1.53 -7.45
CA GLY A 97 45.40 1.34 -8.47
C GLY A 97 46.38 0.18 -8.25
N PRO A 98 47.30 -0.05 -9.20
CA PRO A 98 47.88 -1.37 -9.49
C PRO A 98 49.25 -1.66 -8.86
N SER A 99 49.44 -2.97 -8.57
CA SER A 99 50.66 -3.81 -8.65
C SER A 99 51.96 -3.45 -7.90
N THR A 100 52.54 -4.41 -7.18
CA THR A 100 53.82 -5.09 -7.57
C THR A 100 54.25 -6.19 -6.58
N ARG A 101 55.01 -7.17 -7.10
CA ARG A 101 55.71 -8.31 -6.46
C ARG A 101 54.79 -9.46 -6.00
N GLY A 102 54.78 -10.66 -6.59
CA GLY A 102 55.80 -11.49 -7.25
C GLY A 102 55.56 -12.92 -6.71
N SER A 103 54.93 -13.81 -7.47
CA SER A 103 55.54 -14.82 -8.36
C SER A 103 55.87 -16.15 -7.64
N LEU A 104 55.41 -17.23 -8.28
CA LEU A 104 55.87 -18.64 -8.27
C LEU A 104 55.24 -19.65 -7.29
N ASP A 105 54.69 -20.69 -7.95
CA ASP A 105 54.68 -22.14 -7.65
C ASP A 105 53.96 -22.62 -6.36
N GLU A 106 53.31 -23.78 -6.27
CA GLU A 106 53.45 -25.04 -7.01
C GLU A 106 52.18 -25.90 -6.79
N CYS A 107 51.99 -26.91 -7.64
CA CYS A 107 50.90 -27.88 -7.56
C CYS A 107 50.97 -28.76 -6.29
N ASN A 108 49.83 -29.28 -5.82
CA ASN A 108 49.69 -30.75 -5.69
C ASN A 108 48.26 -31.26 -5.47
N ILE A 109 48.04 -32.39 -6.12
CA ILE A 109 46.87 -33.28 -6.16
C ILE A 109 46.84 -34.12 -4.88
N THR A 110 45.65 -34.47 -4.34
CA THR A 110 45.25 -35.87 -4.11
C THR A 110 43.80 -36.04 -3.66
N ALA A 111 43.24 -37.15 -4.13
CA ALA A 111 41.89 -37.68 -3.97
C ALA A 111 41.54 -38.18 -2.56
N GLY A 112 40.23 -38.31 -2.30
CA GLY A 112 39.68 -39.52 -1.67
C GLY A 112 38.74 -39.34 -0.47
N PRO A 113 37.75 -40.23 -0.27
CA PRO A 113 36.43 -39.89 0.32
C PRO A 113 36.07 -40.69 1.61
N SER A 114 34.78 -40.62 2.01
CA SER A 114 34.08 -41.43 3.05
C SER A 114 34.29 -40.98 4.51
N THR A 115 33.37 -41.08 5.47
CA THR A 115 32.05 -41.75 5.58
C THR A 115 31.29 -41.23 6.81
N ARG A 116 29.96 -41.21 6.67
CA ARG A 116 28.90 -41.40 7.66
C ARG A 116 29.30 -41.96 9.04
N SER A 117 28.72 -41.39 10.12
CA SER A 117 28.20 -42.16 11.26
C SER A 117 27.18 -41.38 12.08
N THR A 118 26.06 -42.05 12.32
CA THR A 118 24.90 -41.74 13.18
C THR A 118 25.09 -42.37 14.56
N THR A 119 24.68 -41.70 15.63
CA THR A 119 24.19 -42.36 16.86
C THR A 119 23.23 -41.47 17.65
N SER A 120 22.25 -42.13 18.25
CA SER A 120 21.08 -41.63 18.96
C SER A 120 21.11 -42.11 20.41
N SER A 121 20.62 -41.32 21.37
CA SER A 121 20.02 -41.74 22.67
C SER A 121 19.64 -40.48 23.48
N THR A 122 18.37 -40.16 23.74
CA THR A 122 17.40 -40.61 24.78
C THR A 122 17.64 -40.15 26.23
N THR A 123 16.54 -39.60 26.80
CA THR A 123 16.10 -39.51 28.22
C THR A 123 16.80 -38.54 29.20
N ALA A 124 16.06 -37.56 29.74
CA ALA A 124 15.40 -37.66 31.06
C ALA A 124 14.70 -36.34 31.48
N ARG A 125 13.54 -36.49 32.14
CA ARG A 125 12.77 -35.45 32.85
C ARG A 125 13.46 -35.06 34.17
N SER A 126 13.21 -33.84 34.67
CA SER A 126 12.77 -33.61 36.05
C SER A 126 12.18 -32.22 36.25
N LYS A 127 11.13 -32.17 37.08
CA LYS A 127 10.42 -30.99 37.60
C LYS A 127 10.94 -30.69 39.01
N THR A 128 11.03 -29.42 39.40
CA THR A 128 10.87 -28.93 40.79
C THR A 128 10.46 -27.45 40.71
N VAL A 129 9.20 -27.12 41.03
CA VAL A 129 8.65 -26.68 42.34
C VAL A 129 8.97 -25.22 42.67
N ALA A 130 7.90 -24.45 42.74
CA ALA A 130 7.81 -23.06 43.17
C ALA A 130 8.01 -22.90 44.68
N LYS A 131 8.50 -21.73 45.10
CA LYS A 131 8.16 -21.12 46.39
C LYS A 131 8.01 -19.61 46.24
N SER A 132 6.93 -19.14 46.86
CA SER A 132 6.39 -17.79 46.96
C SER A 132 7.27 -16.86 47.81
N ALA A 133 7.19 -15.55 47.54
CA ALA A 133 6.94 -14.51 48.54
C ALA A 133 6.83 -13.12 47.86
N ALA A 134 5.76 -12.40 48.17
CA ALA A 134 5.55 -10.97 47.93
C ALA A 134 5.76 -10.22 49.27
N PRO A 135 5.37 -8.94 49.44
CA PRO A 135 5.71 -7.71 48.70
C PRO A 135 6.25 -6.63 49.66
N ILE A 136 6.82 -5.51 49.16
CA ILE A 136 6.92 -4.27 49.96
C ILE A 136 6.62 -3.04 49.08
N THR A 137 5.66 -2.26 49.56
CA THR A 137 5.16 -0.94 49.14
C THR A 137 6.00 0.21 49.69
N ALA A 138 6.20 1.28 48.90
CA ALA A 138 6.42 2.69 49.31
C ALA A 138 6.64 3.56 48.05
N SER A 139 5.70 4.41 47.63
CA SER A 139 5.51 5.84 47.98
C SER A 139 6.57 6.82 47.42
N ARG A 140 6.21 7.44 46.29
CA ARG A 140 6.19 8.90 45.99
C ARG A 140 7.05 9.83 46.87
N GLU A 141 7.99 10.57 46.27
CA GLU A 141 8.11 12.05 46.32
C GLU A 141 9.30 12.62 45.52
N ALA A 142 9.21 13.92 45.23
CA ALA A 142 10.00 14.71 44.29
C ALA A 142 11.14 15.51 44.96
N ARG A 143 12.19 15.88 44.20
CA ARG A 143 12.94 17.18 44.19
C ARG A 143 14.28 17.02 43.45
N LYS A 144 14.50 17.81 42.40
CA LYS A 144 15.32 19.04 42.29
C LYS A 144 16.84 18.79 42.18
N SER A 145 17.35 19.17 40.99
CA SER A 145 18.59 19.91 40.68
C SER A 145 19.91 19.53 41.35
N GLY A 146 20.93 19.29 40.52
CA GLY A 146 22.34 19.40 40.87
C GLY A 146 23.23 19.16 39.65
N GLU A 147 23.87 20.22 39.17
CA GLU A 147 24.98 20.18 38.22
C GLU A 147 26.16 19.36 38.76
N ALA A 148 26.82 18.58 37.90
CA ALA A 148 28.23 18.22 38.06
C ALA A 148 28.82 17.86 36.70
N ALA A 149 29.68 18.76 36.21
CA ALA A 149 30.61 18.49 35.13
C ALA A 149 31.79 17.67 35.67
N ALA A 150 32.12 16.55 35.02
CA ALA A 150 33.47 15.98 35.04
C ALA A 150 33.64 14.94 33.92
N THR A 151 34.41 15.33 32.91
CA THR A 151 35.39 14.51 32.17
C THR A 151 35.44 13.01 32.47
N ARG A 152 35.17 12.16 31.45
CA ARG A 152 35.96 10.94 31.18
C ARG A 152 35.66 10.34 29.80
N ARG A 153 36.71 10.35 28.98
CA ARG A 153 37.16 9.42 27.92
C ARG A 153 36.13 8.56 27.17
N SER A 154 36.20 8.65 25.85
CA SER A 154 35.67 7.71 24.87
C SER A 154 36.16 6.27 25.12
N PRO A 155 35.27 5.27 25.01
CA PRO A 155 35.67 3.91 24.66
C PRO A 155 35.21 3.57 23.24
N MET A 156 36.21 3.36 22.40
CA MET A 156 36.35 2.30 21.40
C MET A 156 35.08 1.68 20.81
N THR A 157 34.97 1.88 19.49
CA THR A 157 34.32 1.05 18.47
C THR A 157 34.24 -0.43 18.85
N ALA A 158 33.06 -0.87 19.29
CA ALA A 158 32.67 -2.27 19.19
C ALA A 158 32.08 -2.51 17.79
N THR A 159 32.83 -3.21 16.95
CA THR A 159 32.37 -3.78 15.68
C THR A 159 31.15 -4.68 15.94
N VAL A 160 29.95 -4.15 15.71
CA VAL A 160 28.72 -4.95 15.72
C VAL A 160 28.67 -5.75 14.43
N SER A 161 28.80 -7.05 14.58
CA SER A 161 28.60 -8.07 13.55
C SER A 161 27.34 -7.76 12.73
N LYS A 162 27.51 -7.71 11.41
CA LYS A 162 26.45 -7.59 10.40
C LYS A 162 25.22 -8.41 10.82
N PRO A 163 23.99 -7.86 10.85
CA PRO A 163 22.81 -8.68 11.03
C PRO A 163 22.74 -9.66 9.86
N ARG A 164 22.82 -10.95 10.16
CA ARG A 164 22.55 -12.03 9.20
C ARG A 164 21.17 -11.78 8.59
N VAL A 165 21.17 -11.39 7.32
CA VAL A 165 19.98 -11.39 6.48
C VAL A 165 19.56 -12.85 6.36
N VAL A 166 18.56 -13.26 7.13
CA VAL A 166 17.83 -14.48 6.83
C VAL A 166 17.12 -14.21 5.52
N SER A 167 17.61 -14.84 4.46
CA SER A 167 17.01 -14.87 3.13
C SER A 167 15.50 -14.99 3.25
N VAL A 168 14.78 -13.95 2.81
CA VAL A 168 13.35 -14.07 2.55
C VAL A 168 13.25 -14.93 1.31
N GLU A 169 13.14 -16.23 1.52
CA GLU A 169 12.72 -17.15 0.50
C GLU A 169 11.27 -16.77 0.16
N VAL A 170 11.11 -16.04 -0.95
CA VAL A 170 9.81 -15.85 -1.57
C VAL A 170 9.44 -17.23 -2.11
N VAL A 171 8.79 -18.03 -1.27
CA VAL A 171 8.14 -19.26 -1.68
C VAL A 171 7.01 -18.83 -2.61
N ARG A 172 7.32 -18.74 -3.91
CA ARG A 172 6.33 -18.81 -4.97
C ARG A 172 5.74 -20.21 -4.86
N LEU A 173 4.62 -20.31 -4.15
CA LEU A 173 3.76 -21.48 -4.25
C LEU A 173 3.42 -21.65 -5.74
N PRO A 174 3.74 -22.80 -6.35
CA PRO A 174 3.29 -23.06 -7.70
C PRO A 174 1.76 -23.07 -7.65
N VAL A 175 1.15 -22.17 -8.41
CA VAL A 175 -0.27 -22.27 -8.76
C VAL A 175 -0.38 -23.48 -9.67
N LYS A 176 -0.34 -24.68 -9.08
CA LYS A 176 -0.96 -25.83 -9.72
C LYS A 176 -2.44 -25.49 -9.73
N SER A 177 -2.96 -25.37 -10.94
CA SER A 177 -4.39 -25.34 -11.23
C SER A 177 -5.06 -26.49 -10.50
N THR A 178 -5.52 -26.25 -9.27
CA THR A 178 -6.47 -27.14 -8.61
C THR A 178 -7.74 -26.98 -9.42
N SER A 179 -8.00 -27.97 -10.26
CA SER A 179 -9.25 -28.15 -10.99
C SER A 179 -10.42 -27.74 -10.10
N LYS A 180 -11.32 -26.90 -10.64
CA LYS A 180 -12.59 -26.49 -10.02
C LYS A 180 -13.47 -27.66 -9.52
N ALA A 181 -13.11 -28.91 -9.83
CA ALA A 181 -13.81 -30.13 -9.45
C ALA A 181 -13.73 -30.52 -7.95
N GLY A 182 -12.78 -29.99 -7.17
CA GLY A 182 -12.52 -30.48 -5.80
C GLY A 182 -13.49 -30.02 -4.69
N VAL A 183 -14.41 -29.08 -4.98
CA VAL A 183 -15.34 -28.50 -3.98
C VAL A 183 -16.81 -28.64 -4.39
N GLN A 184 -17.09 -29.26 -5.54
CA GLN A 184 -18.44 -29.33 -6.12
C GLN A 184 -19.14 -30.69 -5.95
N ASN A 185 -18.43 -31.74 -5.49
CA ASN A 185 -18.95 -33.11 -5.38
C ASN A 185 -19.23 -33.58 -3.94
N ALA A 186 -19.89 -32.75 -3.12
CA ALA A 186 -20.32 -33.14 -1.76
C ALA A 186 -21.85 -33.25 -1.59
N ALA A 187 -22.61 -33.59 -2.65
CA ALA A 187 -24.08 -33.75 -2.56
C ALA A 187 -24.63 -34.93 -3.40
N LYS A 188 -24.09 -36.11 -3.13
CA LYS A 188 -24.81 -37.40 -3.16
C LYS A 188 -24.58 -38.01 -1.78
N PRO A 189 -25.41 -38.96 -1.26
CA PRO A 189 -25.19 -39.56 0.06
C PRO A 189 -23.72 -39.96 0.13
N VAL A 190 -22.98 -39.20 0.93
CA VAL A 190 -21.52 -39.24 0.90
C VAL A 190 -21.18 -40.63 1.38
N ARG A 191 -20.57 -41.44 0.52
CA ARG A 191 -19.96 -42.70 0.96
C ARG A 191 -19.04 -42.30 2.11
N ALA A 192 -19.43 -42.66 3.34
CA ALA A 192 -18.76 -42.24 4.56
C ALA A 192 -17.25 -42.44 4.36
N PRO A 193 -16.39 -41.54 4.86
CA PRO A 193 -14.95 -41.68 4.67
C PRO A 193 -14.56 -43.11 5.04
N SER A 194 -14.11 -43.90 4.06
CA SER A 194 -14.01 -45.36 4.16
C SER A 194 -13.07 -45.84 5.28
N GLY A 195 -12.25 -44.92 5.80
CA GLY A 195 -11.38 -45.13 6.95
C GLY A 195 -11.97 -44.77 8.33
N ILE A 196 -13.15 -44.14 8.44
CA ILE A 196 -13.77 -43.82 9.75
C ILE A 196 -14.32 -45.09 10.38
N GLY A 197 -15.09 -45.92 9.65
CA GLY A 197 -15.63 -47.17 10.18
C GLY A 197 -14.54 -48.12 10.69
N ARG A 198 -13.38 -48.16 10.02
CA ARG A 198 -12.19 -48.90 10.48
C ARG A 198 -11.60 -48.37 11.80
N ARG A 199 -11.84 -47.11 12.17
CA ARG A 199 -11.30 -46.47 13.38
C ARG A 199 -12.22 -46.59 14.58
N ILE A 200 -13.52 -46.42 14.36
CA ILE A 200 -14.52 -46.41 15.43
C ILE A 200 -15.11 -47.80 15.69
N SER A 201 -14.75 -48.81 14.90
CA SER A 201 -15.16 -50.23 15.04
C SER A 201 -16.69 -50.44 15.06
N HIS A 202 -17.44 -49.46 14.55
CA HIS A 202 -18.88 -49.52 14.31
C HIS A 202 -19.22 -48.72 13.05
N THR A 203 -20.45 -48.84 12.57
CA THR A 203 -20.94 -48.06 11.41
C THR A 203 -20.98 -46.58 11.77
N PRO A 204 -20.28 -45.69 11.03
CA PRO A 204 -20.21 -44.27 11.38
C PRO A 204 -21.57 -43.59 11.31
N SER A 205 -21.99 -43.01 12.42
CA SER A 205 -23.12 -42.07 12.46
C SER A 205 -22.74 -40.73 11.82
N CYS A 206 -23.74 -39.91 11.51
CA CYS A 206 -23.53 -38.53 11.06
C CYS A 206 -22.74 -37.70 12.10
N GLU A 207 -22.99 -37.93 13.39
CA GLU A 207 -22.25 -37.29 14.50
C GLU A 207 -20.78 -37.74 14.53
N ASP A 208 -20.48 -39.02 14.30
CA ASP A 208 -19.08 -39.51 14.22
C ASP A 208 -18.32 -38.88 13.04
N ILE A 209 -19.00 -38.71 11.91
CA ILE A 209 -18.44 -38.07 10.72
C ILE A 209 -18.23 -36.57 11.01
N ALA A 210 -19.18 -35.90 11.65
CA ALA A 210 -19.09 -34.50 12.03
C ALA A 210 -17.95 -34.25 13.03
N SER A 211 -17.83 -35.09 14.04
CA SER A 211 -16.75 -35.05 15.03
C SER A 211 -15.38 -35.29 14.38
N PHE A 212 -15.27 -36.28 13.49
CA PHE A 212 -14.04 -36.52 12.72
C PHE A 212 -13.64 -35.31 11.87
N LEU A 213 -14.57 -34.77 11.08
CA LEU A 213 -14.29 -33.67 10.16
C LEU A 213 -14.05 -32.34 10.89
N SER A 214 -14.62 -32.16 12.08
CA SER A 214 -14.31 -31.06 13.00
C SER A 214 -12.91 -31.18 13.61
N GLY A 215 -12.34 -32.37 13.55
CA GLY A 215 -10.97 -32.62 13.97
C GLY A 215 -10.81 -33.17 15.37
N SER A 216 -11.82 -33.81 15.96
CA SER A 216 -11.70 -34.42 17.30
C SER A 216 -10.39 -35.22 17.44
N LEU A 217 -9.69 -35.00 18.55
CA LEU A 217 -8.45 -35.71 18.89
C LEU A 217 -8.68 -36.84 19.90
N ASP A 218 -9.95 -37.17 20.13
CA ASP A 218 -10.39 -38.09 21.16
C ASP A 218 -10.19 -39.55 20.72
N GLY A 219 -9.66 -40.36 21.63
CA GLY A 219 -9.51 -41.80 21.48
C GLY A 219 -8.96 -42.23 20.10
N ARG A 220 -9.71 -43.11 19.43
CA ARG A 220 -9.36 -43.75 18.14
C ARG A 220 -9.44 -42.80 16.94
N MET A 221 -9.91 -41.57 17.13
CA MET A 221 -9.93 -40.52 16.11
C MET A 221 -8.60 -39.76 16.01
N ARG A 222 -7.65 -40.01 16.92
CA ARG A 222 -6.31 -39.39 16.92
C ARG A 222 -5.50 -39.80 15.68
N GLY A 223 -4.90 -38.81 15.01
CA GLY A 223 -4.01 -39.00 13.83
C GLY A 223 -4.70 -38.78 12.47
N GLY A 224 -3.98 -38.15 11.54
CA GLY A 224 -4.51 -37.67 10.26
C GLY A 224 -4.95 -38.76 9.27
N GLY A 225 -4.51 -40.00 9.45
CA GLY A 225 -4.81 -41.11 8.55
C GLY A 225 -4.13 -41.01 7.19
N GLU A 226 -4.53 -41.90 6.28
CA GLU A 226 -4.09 -41.88 4.89
C GLU A 226 -4.49 -40.56 4.21
N ALA A 227 -3.62 -40.09 3.31
CA ALA A 227 -3.85 -38.85 2.58
C ALA A 227 -5.10 -38.99 1.69
N SER A 228 -6.14 -38.26 2.03
CA SER A 228 -7.42 -38.24 1.33
C SER A 228 -8.01 -36.84 1.34
N LEU A 229 -9.07 -36.64 0.55
CA LEU A 229 -9.85 -35.40 0.59
C LEU A 229 -10.37 -35.12 2.01
N TRP A 230 -10.83 -36.16 2.70
CA TRP A 230 -11.43 -36.05 4.03
C TRP A 230 -10.41 -35.77 5.13
N SER A 231 -9.23 -36.39 5.08
CA SER A 231 -8.14 -36.05 6.01
C SER A 231 -7.60 -34.64 5.74
N SER A 232 -7.59 -34.20 4.47
CA SER A 232 -7.24 -32.81 4.10
C SER A 232 -8.28 -31.80 4.61
N ALA A 233 -9.57 -32.10 4.47
CA ALA A 233 -10.68 -31.28 4.96
C ALA A 233 -10.67 -31.18 6.49
N ARG A 234 -10.48 -32.31 7.19
CA ARG A 234 -10.29 -32.36 8.65
C ARG A 234 -9.11 -31.51 9.09
N ASN A 235 -7.95 -31.67 8.47
CA ASN A 235 -6.75 -30.88 8.82
C ASN A 235 -6.95 -29.39 8.54
N ALA A 236 -7.71 -29.04 7.50
CA ALA A 236 -8.09 -27.65 7.24
C ALA A 236 -9.04 -27.12 8.33
N ALA A 237 -10.03 -27.90 8.75
CA ALA A 237 -10.94 -27.55 9.84
C ALA A 237 -10.18 -27.32 11.15
N LEU A 238 -9.29 -28.24 11.52
CA LEU A 238 -8.39 -28.12 12.67
C LEU A 238 -7.54 -26.85 12.67
N ARG A 239 -6.99 -26.46 11.51
CA ARG A 239 -6.20 -25.22 11.42
C ARG A 239 -7.06 -23.98 11.61
N GLN A 240 -8.32 -24.01 11.21
CA GLN A 240 -9.24 -22.88 11.35
C GLN A 240 -10.03 -22.90 12.67
N SER A 241 -10.13 -24.04 13.37
CA SER A 241 -10.87 -24.16 14.63
C SER A 241 -10.35 -23.21 15.70
N LYS A 242 -9.03 -23.02 15.80
CA LYS A 242 -8.40 -22.04 16.70
C LYS A 242 -8.83 -20.58 16.45
N ARG A 243 -9.32 -20.26 15.26
CA ARG A 243 -9.64 -18.89 14.84
C ARG A 243 -11.14 -18.64 14.75
N LEU A 244 -11.88 -19.63 14.26
CA LEU A 244 -13.28 -19.54 13.88
C LEU A 244 -14.16 -20.56 14.60
N SER A 245 -13.63 -21.37 15.52
CA SER A 245 -14.36 -22.49 16.13
C SER A 245 -15.07 -23.35 15.08
N LEU A 246 -14.41 -23.55 13.92
CA LEU A 246 -14.98 -24.23 12.77
C LEU A 246 -15.26 -25.70 13.11
N ARG A 247 -16.53 -26.10 12.97
CA ARG A 247 -17.02 -27.45 13.21
C ARG A 247 -18.04 -27.86 12.15
N TRP A 248 -18.08 -29.14 11.87
CA TRP A 248 -19.17 -29.79 11.16
C TRP A 248 -20.23 -30.20 12.18
N ALA A 249 -21.49 -30.09 11.80
CA ALA A 249 -22.61 -30.53 12.61
C ALA A 249 -23.69 -31.12 11.71
N GLU A 250 -24.46 -32.06 12.23
CA GLU A 250 -25.66 -32.53 11.56
C GLU A 250 -26.82 -31.57 11.82
N ALA A 251 -27.54 -31.20 10.77
CA ALA A 251 -28.79 -30.46 10.84
C ALA A 251 -29.75 -31.00 9.79
N THR A 252 -30.95 -31.41 10.22
CA THR A 252 -32.01 -31.94 9.33
C THR A 252 -31.50 -33.04 8.40
N GLU A 253 -30.82 -34.06 8.93
CA GLU A 253 -30.24 -35.21 8.20
C GLU A 253 -29.15 -34.85 7.17
N GLU A 254 -28.71 -33.59 7.14
CA GLU A 254 -27.63 -33.12 6.27
C GLU A 254 -26.47 -32.50 7.07
N MET A 255 -25.29 -32.51 6.47
CA MET A 255 -24.08 -31.96 7.11
C MET A 255 -23.98 -30.45 6.88
N GLU A 256 -24.02 -29.67 7.96
CA GLU A 256 -23.77 -28.23 7.94
C GLU A 256 -22.39 -27.87 8.49
N LEU A 257 -21.81 -26.79 7.94
CA LEU A 257 -20.56 -26.23 8.45
C LEU A 257 -20.88 -25.03 9.33
N GLN A 258 -20.52 -25.13 10.61
CA GLN A 258 -20.70 -24.06 11.58
C GLN A 258 -19.35 -23.41 11.90
N CYS A 259 -19.30 -22.09 11.89
CA CYS A 259 -18.19 -21.33 12.46
C CYS A 259 -18.73 -20.23 13.37
N GLN A 260 -17.87 -19.67 14.19
CA GLN A 260 -18.15 -18.49 14.99
C GLN A 260 -17.46 -17.30 14.37
N ASP A 261 -18.17 -16.18 14.33
CA ASP A 261 -17.54 -14.90 14.12
C ASP A 261 -16.69 -14.51 15.36
N PRO A 262 -15.85 -13.47 15.27
CA PRO A 262 -15.03 -13.06 16.41
C PRO A 262 -15.81 -12.53 17.62
N ARG A 263 -17.13 -12.30 17.49
CA ARG A 263 -18.05 -11.91 18.56
C ARG A 263 -18.79 -13.13 19.14
N GLY A 264 -18.47 -14.34 18.69
CA GLY A 264 -19.11 -15.58 19.12
C GLY A 264 -20.42 -15.89 18.40
N THR A 265 -20.85 -15.07 17.43
CA THR A 265 -22.07 -15.32 16.65
C THR A 265 -21.87 -16.52 15.73
N ALA A 266 -22.75 -17.51 15.84
CA ALA A 266 -22.72 -18.70 15.00
C ALA A 266 -23.09 -18.36 13.55
N ILE A 267 -22.17 -18.62 12.63
CA ILE A 267 -22.35 -18.60 11.18
C ILE A 267 -22.57 -20.05 10.73
N LYS A 268 -23.82 -20.36 10.38
CA LYS A 268 -24.19 -21.64 9.77
C LYS A 268 -24.08 -21.56 8.25
N ILE A 269 -23.54 -22.60 7.65
CA ILE A 269 -23.40 -22.74 6.20
C ILE A 269 -24.11 -24.05 5.81
N PRO A 270 -25.43 -23.98 5.52
CA PRO A 270 -26.18 -25.17 5.14
C PRO A 270 -25.82 -25.64 3.72
N PRO A 271 -26.17 -26.89 3.36
CA PRO A 271 -25.85 -27.49 2.07
C PRO A 271 -26.35 -26.68 0.86
N GLY A 272 -27.53 -26.07 0.97
CA GLY A 272 -28.11 -25.20 -0.07
C GLY A 272 -27.23 -24.00 -0.47
N VAL A 273 -26.27 -23.59 0.37
CA VAL A 273 -25.33 -22.50 0.08
C VAL A 273 -23.86 -22.95 0.00
N ARG A 274 -23.61 -24.24 -0.28
CA ARG A 274 -22.25 -24.83 -0.39
C ARG A 274 -21.30 -24.07 -1.31
N GLY A 275 -21.79 -23.46 -2.40
CA GLY A 275 -21.00 -22.63 -3.29
C GLY A 275 -20.39 -21.38 -2.63
N GLN A 276 -20.92 -20.97 -1.47
CA GLN A 276 -20.47 -19.81 -0.71
C GLN A 276 -19.47 -20.14 0.41
N VAL A 277 -19.21 -21.43 0.69
CA VAL A 277 -18.36 -21.87 1.82
C VAL A 277 -17.04 -21.12 1.84
N VAL A 278 -16.32 -21.09 0.72
CA VAL A 278 -15.01 -20.43 0.62
C VAL A 278 -15.10 -18.93 0.90
N ASN A 279 -16.12 -18.25 0.37
CA ASN A 279 -16.29 -16.81 0.55
C ASN A 279 -16.67 -16.46 1.99
N ARG A 280 -17.57 -17.25 2.60
CA ARG A 280 -17.97 -17.07 4.01
C ARG A 280 -16.81 -17.31 4.96
N LEU A 281 -16.04 -18.38 4.77
CA LEU A 281 -14.84 -18.66 5.57
C LEU A 281 -13.77 -17.57 5.39
N ARG A 282 -13.48 -17.13 4.16
CA ARG A 282 -12.54 -16.01 3.93
C ARG A 282 -12.99 -14.73 4.62
N SER A 283 -14.29 -14.42 4.57
CA SER A 283 -14.87 -13.27 5.27
C SER A 283 -14.70 -13.39 6.79
N ALA A 284 -15.01 -14.55 7.37
CA ALA A 284 -14.85 -14.82 8.80
C ALA A 284 -13.38 -14.72 9.24
N VAL A 285 -12.45 -15.34 8.50
CA VAL A 285 -11.00 -15.22 8.76
C VAL A 285 -10.54 -13.76 8.68
N THR A 286 -11.00 -13.01 7.67
CA THR A 286 -10.65 -11.60 7.50
C THR A 286 -11.14 -10.77 8.68
N LYS A 287 -12.39 -10.98 9.14
CA LYS A 287 -12.95 -10.33 10.32
C LYS A 287 -12.15 -10.67 11.59
N HIS A 288 -11.78 -11.94 11.78
CA HIS A 288 -10.95 -12.37 12.92
C HIS A 288 -9.63 -11.60 12.98
N TYR A 289 -8.89 -11.55 11.87
CA TYR A 289 -7.62 -10.82 11.83
C TYR A 289 -7.80 -9.31 11.95
N CYS A 290 -8.85 -8.74 11.35
CA CYS A 290 -9.18 -7.33 11.51
C CYS A 290 -9.40 -6.98 12.99
N ASN A 291 -10.29 -7.72 13.68
CA ASN A 291 -10.60 -7.46 15.08
C ASN A 291 -9.37 -7.63 15.98
N ARG A 292 -8.55 -8.66 15.74
CA ARG A 292 -7.29 -8.87 16.45
C ARG A 292 -6.26 -7.76 16.23
N LEU A 293 -6.29 -7.10 15.07
CA LEU A 293 -5.42 -5.95 14.79
C LEU A 293 -5.95 -4.71 15.49
N LEU A 294 -7.25 -4.43 15.36
CA LEU A 294 -7.92 -3.28 15.96
C LEU A 294 -7.91 -3.29 17.50
N SER A 295 -7.90 -4.48 18.10
CA SER A 295 -7.80 -4.63 19.56
C SER A 295 -6.41 -4.32 20.11
N LYS A 296 -5.38 -4.23 19.27
CA LYS A 296 -4.03 -3.85 19.72
C LYS A 296 -4.02 -2.37 20.12
N PRO A 297 -3.47 -2.02 21.29
CA PRO A 297 -3.53 -0.66 21.80
C PRO A 297 -2.79 0.33 20.88
N ASP A 298 -1.64 -0.06 20.32
CA ASP A 298 -0.83 0.83 19.48
C ASP A 298 -0.96 0.50 18.00
N GLN A 299 -0.71 -0.75 17.61
CA GLN A 299 -0.74 -1.15 16.20
C GLN A 299 -2.14 -1.11 15.58
N GLY A 300 -3.20 -1.08 16.40
CA GLY A 300 -4.57 -1.01 15.92
C GLY A 300 -5.05 0.40 15.57
N LYS A 301 -4.41 1.44 16.13
CA LYS A 301 -4.89 2.84 16.09
C LYS A 301 -5.16 3.34 14.67
N VAL A 302 -4.17 3.21 13.79
CA VAL A 302 -4.25 3.72 12.40
C VAL A 302 -5.15 2.84 11.53
N PHE A 303 -5.21 1.53 11.80
CA PHE A 303 -6.06 0.61 11.04
C PHE A 303 -7.55 0.79 11.36
N GLU A 304 -7.89 1.27 12.56
CA GLU A 304 -9.27 1.64 12.90
C GLU A 304 -9.81 2.74 12.00
N VAL A 305 -8.96 3.72 11.65
CA VAL A 305 -9.33 4.83 10.77
C VAL A 305 -9.23 4.44 9.30
N SER A 306 -8.09 3.89 8.88
CA SER A 306 -7.84 3.57 7.46
C SER A 306 -8.76 2.48 6.92
N SER A 307 -9.31 1.60 7.76
CA SER A 307 -10.26 0.56 7.32
C SER A 307 -11.63 1.11 6.91
N ARG A 308 -12.01 2.32 7.36
CA ARG A 308 -13.31 2.95 7.04
C ARG A 308 -13.41 3.44 5.60
N SER A 309 -12.28 3.70 4.94
CA SER A 309 -12.24 4.10 3.54
C SER A 309 -11.28 3.22 2.74
N ARG A 310 -11.78 2.59 1.67
CA ARG A 310 -10.95 1.73 0.80
C ARG A 310 -9.79 2.50 0.17
N VAL A 311 -9.97 3.79 -0.10
CA VAL A 311 -8.95 4.63 -0.77
C VAL A 311 -7.72 4.84 0.11
N SER A 312 -7.87 4.85 1.45
CA SER A 312 -6.78 4.92 2.41
C SER A 312 -5.75 3.79 2.26
N ASN A 313 -6.13 2.69 1.59
CA ASN A 313 -5.34 1.46 1.44
C ASN A 313 -5.04 1.12 -0.02
N HIS A 314 -5.26 2.04 -0.97
CA HIS A 314 -5.18 1.77 -2.40
C HIS A 314 -3.80 1.23 -2.87
N PHE A 315 -2.72 1.69 -2.22
CA PHE A 315 -1.34 1.31 -2.56
C PHE A 315 -0.92 -0.06 -2.00
N ILE A 316 -1.66 -0.68 -1.08
CA ILE A 316 -1.19 -1.88 -0.36
C ILE A 316 -0.85 -3.03 -1.30
N ARG A 317 -1.69 -3.29 -2.31
CA ARG A 317 -1.52 -4.42 -3.24
C ARG A 317 -0.70 -4.10 -4.49
N GLY A 318 -0.77 -2.86 -4.97
CA GLY A 318 -0.24 -2.50 -6.29
C GLY A 318 0.72 -1.31 -6.31
N GLY A 319 0.95 -0.65 -5.17
CA GLY A 319 1.87 0.50 -5.07
C GLY A 319 1.46 1.73 -5.90
N SER A 320 0.26 1.75 -6.48
CA SER A 320 -0.21 2.83 -7.35
C SER A 320 -0.07 4.19 -6.67
N PHE A 321 0.47 5.18 -7.37
CA PHE A 321 0.68 6.56 -6.91
C PHE A 321 1.61 6.73 -5.69
N THR A 322 2.26 5.66 -5.23
CA THR A 322 3.13 5.67 -4.05
C THR A 322 4.54 5.23 -4.44
N ARG A 323 5.57 6.00 -4.06
CA ARG A 323 6.97 5.61 -4.34
C ARG A 323 7.32 4.36 -3.53
N PHE A 324 8.29 3.57 -3.98
CA PHE A 324 8.69 2.36 -3.26
C PHE A 324 9.18 2.67 -1.82
N ALA A 325 9.91 3.77 -1.63
CA ALA A 325 10.34 4.22 -0.30
C ALA A 325 9.15 4.55 0.62
N ASP A 326 8.14 5.25 0.09
CA ASP A 326 6.90 5.62 0.80
C ASP A 326 6.11 4.36 1.18
N TRP A 327 6.00 3.40 0.25
CA TRP A 327 5.34 2.12 0.47
C TRP A 327 6.04 1.30 1.57
N ARG A 328 7.38 1.26 1.58
CA ARG A 328 8.14 0.57 2.63
C ARG A 328 8.01 1.25 4.00
N PHE A 329 7.97 2.59 4.01
CA PHE A 329 7.79 3.40 5.21
C PHE A 329 6.41 3.19 5.83
N ILE A 330 5.35 3.30 5.03
CA ILE A 330 3.98 3.41 5.56
C ILE A 330 3.52 2.15 6.32
N HIS A 331 3.96 0.96 5.90
CA HIS A 331 3.62 -0.28 6.62
C HIS A 331 4.18 -0.29 8.04
N LYS A 332 5.42 0.18 8.22
CA LYS A 332 6.05 0.29 9.54
C LYS A 332 5.45 1.43 10.35
N ALA A 333 5.17 2.57 9.71
CA ALA A 333 4.59 3.74 10.36
C ALA A 333 3.20 3.44 10.93
N ARG A 334 2.32 2.79 10.15
CA ARG A 334 0.96 2.44 10.61
C ARG A 334 0.93 1.41 11.73
N LEU A 335 1.97 0.58 11.81
CA LEU A 335 2.15 -0.40 12.89
C LEU A 335 2.92 0.20 14.09
N ASP A 336 3.31 1.47 14.05
CA ASP A 336 4.09 2.12 15.11
C ASP A 336 5.35 1.33 15.49
N VAL A 337 6.07 0.81 14.49
CA VAL A 337 7.33 0.05 14.64
C VAL A 337 8.54 0.77 14.04
N LEU A 338 8.43 2.09 13.85
CA LEU A 338 9.57 2.90 13.43
C LEU A 338 10.50 3.14 14.63
N PRO A 339 11.84 3.07 14.43
CA PRO A 339 12.79 3.35 15.51
C PRO A 339 12.74 4.84 15.86
N LEU A 340 12.11 5.15 16.98
CA LEU A 340 12.09 6.44 17.65
C LEU A 340 12.30 6.20 19.15
N ASN A 341 12.90 7.14 19.87
CA ASN A 341 13.26 6.96 21.28
C ASN A 341 12.04 6.65 22.15
N GLY A 342 10.90 7.30 21.90
CA GLY A 342 9.65 7.05 22.63
C GLY A 342 9.02 5.68 22.36
N ALA A 343 9.37 5.01 21.26
CA ALA A 343 8.86 3.69 20.89
C ALA A 343 9.65 2.52 21.51
N ARG A 344 10.85 2.78 22.07
CA ARG A 344 11.69 1.77 22.71
C ARG A 344 11.22 1.51 24.15
N ARG A 345 10.42 0.45 24.37
CA ARG A 345 9.83 0.19 25.72
C ARG A 345 10.74 -0.57 26.70
N TRP A 346 11.83 -1.18 26.23
CA TRP A 346 12.69 -2.08 27.00
C TRP A 346 14.07 -1.47 27.28
N GLU A 347 14.34 -0.30 26.74
CA GLU A 347 15.59 0.42 26.95
C GLU A 347 15.36 1.54 27.97
N THR A 348 16.25 1.66 28.95
CA THR A 348 16.29 2.75 29.95
C THR A 348 16.84 4.05 29.36
N ASN A 349 16.92 4.15 28.04
CA ASN A 349 17.48 5.28 27.33
C ASN A 349 16.57 6.51 27.40
N ASP A 350 17.17 7.67 27.17
CA ASP A 350 16.46 8.94 27.10
C ASP A 350 15.36 8.86 26.03
N LYS A 351 14.11 9.10 26.45
CA LYS A 351 12.93 9.07 25.57
C LYS A 351 12.69 10.39 24.87
N ARG A 352 13.42 11.45 25.26
CA ARG A 352 13.23 12.78 24.70
C ARG A 352 13.49 12.79 23.19
N CYS A 353 12.82 13.72 22.53
CA CYS A 353 13.02 14.03 21.13
C CYS A 353 14.46 14.48 20.90
N GLN A 354 15.19 13.77 20.03
CA GLN A 354 16.59 14.07 19.73
C GLN A 354 16.79 15.39 18.97
N ARG A 355 15.70 16.02 18.52
CA ARG A 355 15.72 17.28 17.75
C ARG A 355 15.28 18.48 18.58
N CYS A 356 14.13 18.39 19.25
CA CYS A 356 13.54 19.53 19.96
C CYS A 356 13.45 19.38 21.47
N GLY A 357 13.90 18.25 22.04
CA GLY A 357 13.92 18.03 23.48
C GLY A 357 12.58 17.70 24.15
N GLU A 358 11.49 17.58 23.38
CA GLU A 358 10.17 17.17 23.88
C GLU A 358 10.26 15.86 24.69
N ALA A 359 9.42 15.71 25.73
CA ALA A 359 9.53 14.62 26.72
C ALA A 359 9.52 13.20 26.13
N SER A 360 8.84 12.99 25.00
CA SER A 360 8.75 11.67 24.35
C SER A 360 8.77 11.77 22.83
N GLU A 361 9.80 11.19 22.21
CA GLU A 361 9.96 11.08 20.76
C GLU A 361 9.02 10.00 20.19
N THR A 362 7.74 10.32 20.14
CA THR A 362 6.71 9.43 19.60
C THR A 362 6.44 9.75 18.12
N LEU A 363 5.88 8.80 17.38
CA LEU A 363 5.49 9.04 15.99
C LEU A 363 4.48 10.20 15.82
N PRO A 364 3.44 10.35 16.67
CA PRO A 364 2.59 11.56 16.67
C PRO A 364 3.37 12.85 16.87
N HIS A 365 4.33 12.86 17.81
CA HIS A 365 5.17 14.04 18.02
C HIS A 365 5.96 14.39 16.75
N VAL A 366 6.75 13.44 16.23
CA VAL A 366 7.62 13.66 15.07
C VAL A 366 6.84 14.11 13.85
N LEU A 367 5.69 13.47 13.56
CA LEU A 367 4.94 13.75 12.34
C LEU A 367 4.00 14.95 12.44
N CYS A 368 3.58 15.38 13.63
CA CYS A 368 2.50 16.38 13.77
C CYS A 368 2.79 17.54 14.72
N HIS A 369 3.74 17.40 15.65
CA HIS A 369 3.93 18.38 16.74
C HIS A 369 5.36 18.88 16.92
N CYS A 370 6.36 18.22 16.32
CA CYS A 370 7.75 18.64 16.43
C CYS A 370 7.98 19.98 15.71
N GLY A 371 8.31 21.04 16.46
CA GLY A 371 8.46 22.40 15.94
C GLY A 371 9.53 22.54 14.85
N ILE A 372 10.59 21.73 14.92
CA ILE A 372 11.65 21.66 13.90
C ILE A 372 11.08 21.33 12.52
N HIS A 373 10.02 20.52 12.47
CA HIS A 373 9.38 20.04 11.24
C HIS A 373 8.13 20.85 10.86
N SER A 374 7.86 21.98 11.52
CA SER A 374 6.64 22.78 11.31
C SER A 374 6.45 23.20 9.85
N ALA A 375 7.51 23.57 9.15
CA ALA A 375 7.48 23.91 7.73
C ALA A 375 7.03 22.72 6.86
N ALA A 376 7.62 21.54 7.04
CA ALA A 376 7.21 20.32 6.35
C ALA A 376 5.77 19.91 6.66
N ILE A 377 5.36 20.04 7.93
CA ILE A 377 3.98 19.75 8.37
C ILE A 377 3.00 20.67 7.63
N GLN A 378 3.34 21.96 7.48
CA GLN A 378 2.53 22.91 6.71
C GLN A 378 2.54 22.58 5.21
N LEU A 379 3.67 22.15 4.64
CA LEU A 379 3.73 21.74 3.23
C LEU A 379 2.91 20.47 2.95
N ARG A 380 2.89 19.52 3.89
CA ARG A 380 2.00 18.35 3.85
C ARG A 380 0.53 18.76 3.81
N HIS A 381 0.15 19.67 4.69
CA HIS A 381 -1.19 20.25 4.75
C HIS A 381 -1.54 20.95 3.43
N ASN A 382 -0.65 21.82 2.95
CA ASN A 382 -0.86 22.60 1.73
C ASN A 382 -0.98 21.70 0.50
N ALA A 383 -0.30 20.54 0.45
CA ALA A 383 -0.44 19.59 -0.66
C ALA A 383 -1.89 19.07 -0.81
N VAL A 384 -2.61 18.86 0.30
CA VAL A 384 -4.03 18.49 0.28
C VAL A 384 -4.89 19.70 -0.12
N LEU A 385 -4.65 20.86 0.49
CA LEU A 385 -5.36 22.10 0.20
C LEU A 385 -5.27 22.50 -1.28
N HIS A 386 -4.08 22.48 -1.87
CA HIS A 386 -3.88 22.82 -3.28
C HIS A 386 -4.66 21.92 -4.22
N ARG A 387 -4.87 20.64 -3.87
CA ARG A 387 -5.72 19.75 -4.67
C ARG A 387 -7.18 20.16 -4.59
N LEU A 388 -7.69 20.48 -3.40
CA LEU A 388 -9.07 20.95 -3.23
C LEU A 388 -9.31 22.28 -3.95
N TRP A 389 -8.40 23.23 -3.76
CA TRP A 389 -8.45 24.54 -4.40
C TRP A 389 -8.50 24.42 -5.93
N LYS A 390 -7.65 23.59 -6.54
CA LYS A 390 -7.67 23.39 -8.00
C LYS A 390 -8.89 22.61 -8.49
N ALA A 391 -9.46 21.76 -7.64
CA ALA A 391 -10.59 20.89 -7.97
C ALA A 391 -11.95 21.58 -7.83
N THR A 392 -12.05 22.63 -7.02
CA THR A 392 -13.33 23.29 -6.75
C THR A 392 -13.95 23.80 -8.05
N ARG A 393 -15.26 23.63 -8.17
CA ARG A 393 -16.09 24.13 -9.27
C ARG A 393 -17.28 24.93 -8.75
N LEU A 394 -17.20 25.38 -7.49
CA LEU A 394 -18.17 26.33 -6.96
C LEU A 394 -18.04 27.67 -7.69
N PRO A 395 -19.17 28.31 -8.05
CA PRO A 395 -19.14 29.65 -8.61
C PRO A 395 -18.74 30.66 -7.52
N GLY A 396 -18.03 31.72 -7.90
CA GLY A 396 -17.65 32.81 -7.00
C GLY A 396 -16.15 32.99 -6.81
N VAL A 397 -15.79 33.96 -5.97
CA VAL A 397 -14.40 34.33 -5.68
C VAL A 397 -13.83 33.31 -4.71
N VAL A 398 -12.74 32.66 -5.13
CA VAL A 398 -12.02 31.66 -4.34
C VAL A 398 -10.82 32.29 -3.67
N ARG A 399 -10.73 32.16 -2.34
CA ARG A 399 -9.62 32.64 -1.53
C ARG A 399 -8.96 31.49 -0.79
N VAL A 400 -7.63 31.51 -0.71
CA VAL A 400 -6.82 30.46 -0.09
C VAL A 400 -5.89 31.08 0.95
N ASN A 401 -5.97 30.63 2.20
CA ASN A 401 -5.17 31.16 3.33
C ASN A 401 -5.26 32.68 3.50
N GLN A 402 -6.39 33.28 3.15
CA GLN A 402 -6.63 34.72 3.22
C GLN A 402 -7.73 35.05 4.24
N ARG A 403 -7.76 36.32 4.66
CA ARG A 403 -8.82 36.84 5.53
C ARG A 403 -10.16 36.84 4.80
N VAL A 404 -11.25 36.69 5.55
CA VAL A 404 -12.60 36.79 5.00
C VAL A 404 -13.00 38.26 4.93
N GLU A 405 -13.48 38.69 3.76
CA GLU A 405 -13.90 40.08 3.54
C GLU A 405 -15.22 40.41 4.23
N GLY A 406 -15.38 41.68 4.61
CA GLY A 406 -16.60 42.20 5.23
C GLY A 406 -16.77 41.83 6.70
N VAL A 407 -15.75 41.25 7.34
CA VAL A 407 -15.76 40.90 8.76
C VAL A 407 -14.80 41.80 9.51
N SER A 408 -15.23 42.34 10.64
CA SER A 408 -14.47 43.27 11.49
C SER A 408 -14.06 42.63 12.82
N GLY A 409 -13.22 43.34 13.59
CA GLY A 409 -12.75 42.90 14.90
C GLY A 409 -11.82 41.68 14.85
N ASP A 410 -11.80 40.91 15.94
CA ASP A 410 -10.89 39.76 16.10
C ASP A 410 -11.13 38.66 15.05
N LEU A 411 -12.37 38.53 14.57
CA LEU A 411 -12.75 37.57 13.52
C LEU A 411 -12.08 37.88 12.18
N ALA A 412 -11.73 39.15 11.91
CA ALA A 412 -11.02 39.55 10.69
C ALA A 412 -9.58 39.00 10.62
N THR A 413 -9.02 38.56 11.76
CA THR A 413 -7.69 37.95 11.80
C THR A 413 -7.68 36.51 11.31
N LEU A 414 -8.84 35.84 11.31
CA LEU A 414 -8.98 34.45 10.89
C LEU A 414 -8.66 34.29 9.40
N ARG A 415 -7.90 33.23 9.10
CA ARG A 415 -7.52 32.84 7.75
C ARG A 415 -7.90 31.39 7.52
N PRO A 416 -9.14 31.10 7.09
CA PRO A 416 -9.52 29.75 6.70
C PRO A 416 -8.74 29.29 5.46
N ASP A 417 -8.55 27.99 5.32
CA ASP A 417 -7.71 27.46 4.25
C ASP A 417 -8.30 27.66 2.85
N LEU A 418 -9.61 27.43 2.67
CA LEU A 418 -10.34 27.63 1.43
C LEU A 418 -11.68 28.32 1.71
N VAL A 419 -11.89 29.49 1.11
CA VAL A 419 -13.15 30.22 1.17
C VAL A 419 -13.66 30.46 -0.24
N VAL A 420 -14.91 30.10 -0.51
CA VAL A 420 -15.59 30.43 -1.77
C VAL A 420 -16.78 31.31 -1.47
N ARG A 421 -16.75 32.56 -1.96
CA ARG A 421 -17.82 33.53 -1.77
C ARG A 421 -18.48 33.83 -3.11
N HIS A 422 -19.79 33.59 -3.18
CA HIS A 422 -20.61 33.85 -4.35
C HIS A 422 -21.63 34.93 -4.02
N GLU A 423 -21.37 36.14 -4.49
CA GLU A 423 -22.22 37.31 -4.24
C GLU A 423 -23.64 37.18 -4.82
N PRO A 424 -23.85 36.73 -6.07
CA PRO A 424 -25.19 36.67 -6.65
C PRO A 424 -26.18 35.80 -5.86
N SER A 425 -25.72 34.68 -5.31
CA SER A 425 -26.56 33.80 -4.48
C SER A 425 -26.37 34.01 -2.99
N LYS A 426 -25.64 35.07 -2.58
CA LYS A 426 -25.26 35.36 -1.20
C LYS A 426 -24.84 34.10 -0.42
N SER A 427 -23.87 33.34 -0.95
CA SER A 427 -23.41 32.11 -0.30
C SER A 427 -21.91 32.11 -0.04
N VAL A 428 -21.51 31.60 1.13
CA VAL A 428 -20.10 31.44 1.51
C VAL A 428 -19.85 30.00 1.94
N VAL A 429 -18.84 29.37 1.36
CA VAL A 429 -18.34 28.06 1.80
C VAL A 429 -16.97 28.25 2.41
N ILE A 430 -16.82 27.85 3.68
CA ILE A 430 -15.55 27.83 4.40
C ILE A 430 -15.15 26.36 4.55
N CYS A 431 -14.05 25.96 3.92
CA CYS A 431 -13.51 24.62 3.98
C CYS A 431 -12.09 24.66 4.53
N ASP A 432 -11.87 24.02 5.68
CA ASP A 432 -10.59 24.02 6.35
C ASP A 432 -9.98 22.61 6.35
N VAL A 433 -8.71 22.50 5.96
CA VAL A 433 -7.99 21.24 5.90
C VAL A 433 -7.39 20.95 7.26
N THR A 434 -7.34 19.67 7.62
CA THR A 434 -6.64 19.25 8.83
C THR A 434 -5.98 17.90 8.62
N VAL A 435 -4.74 17.79 9.11
CA VAL A 435 -3.91 16.59 8.99
C VAL A 435 -3.50 16.05 10.36
N PRO A 436 -4.44 15.47 11.13
CA PRO A 436 -4.14 14.92 12.44
C PRO A 436 -3.38 13.58 12.35
N PHE A 437 -2.72 13.17 13.43
CA PHE A 437 -2.25 11.79 13.56
C PHE A 437 -3.45 10.85 13.79
N GLU A 438 -3.45 9.67 13.16
CA GLU A 438 -4.53 8.67 13.27
C GLU A 438 -4.53 7.89 14.59
N ASN A 439 -4.67 8.60 15.71
CA ASN A 439 -4.83 7.98 17.02
C ASN A 439 -6.29 7.53 17.24
N ARG A 440 -6.68 6.44 16.57
CA ARG A 440 -8.06 5.93 16.50
C ARG A 440 -9.04 6.91 15.84
N TRP A 441 -10.31 6.53 15.76
CA TRP A 441 -11.34 7.34 15.13
C TRP A 441 -11.59 8.68 15.83
N VAL A 442 -11.49 8.70 17.17
CA VAL A 442 -11.75 9.91 17.98
C VAL A 442 -10.88 11.10 17.53
N ALA A 443 -9.63 10.86 17.13
CA ALA A 443 -8.75 11.92 16.65
C ALA A 443 -9.30 12.65 15.41
N PHE A 444 -10.03 11.95 14.54
CA PHE A 444 -10.67 12.57 13.37
C PHE A 444 -11.92 13.35 13.76
N GLU A 445 -12.71 12.83 14.70
CA GLU A 445 -13.91 13.52 15.20
C GLU A 445 -13.53 14.82 15.89
N GLU A 446 -12.56 14.78 16.79
CA GLU A 446 -12.07 15.97 17.47
C GLU A 446 -11.41 16.95 16.50
N ALA A 447 -10.59 16.48 15.55
CA ALA A 447 -9.94 17.36 14.58
C ALA A 447 -10.98 18.10 13.71
N ARG A 448 -12.05 17.42 13.32
CA ARG A 448 -13.17 18.03 12.61
C ARG A 448 -13.91 19.03 13.50
N ALA A 449 -14.30 18.62 14.71
CA ALA A 449 -15.04 19.47 15.65
C ALA A 449 -14.26 20.75 15.99
N ARG A 450 -12.95 20.66 16.24
CA ARG A 450 -12.08 21.82 16.49
C ARG A 450 -12.12 22.84 15.35
N LYS A 451 -12.09 22.39 14.09
CA LYS A 451 -12.14 23.29 12.92
C LYS A 451 -13.52 23.92 12.75
N LEU A 452 -14.60 23.16 12.96
CA LEU A 452 -15.97 23.70 12.91
C LEU A 452 -16.17 24.77 13.99
N ASN A 453 -15.82 24.46 15.24
CA ASN A 453 -15.96 25.38 16.36
C ASN A 453 -15.13 26.67 16.16
N LYS A 454 -13.92 26.54 15.60
CA LYS A 454 -13.03 27.69 15.33
C LYS A 454 -13.68 28.75 14.43
N TYR A 455 -14.46 28.33 13.44
CA TYR A 455 -15.07 29.25 12.47
C TYR A 455 -16.57 29.45 12.69
N ASN A 456 -17.14 28.97 13.81
CA ASN A 456 -18.56 29.09 14.08
C ASN A 456 -18.99 30.56 14.22
N ALA A 457 -18.28 31.34 15.05
CA ALA A 457 -18.55 32.77 15.21
C ALA A 457 -18.39 33.57 13.90
N LEU A 458 -17.42 33.17 13.05
CA LEU A 458 -17.25 33.76 11.72
C LEU A 458 -18.44 33.46 10.80
N ALA A 459 -19.01 32.26 10.91
CA ALA A 459 -20.19 31.89 10.13
C ALA A 459 -21.44 32.64 10.60
N GLU A 460 -21.64 32.80 11.91
CA GLU A 460 -22.75 33.56 12.50
C GLU A 460 -22.72 35.02 12.05
N GLU A 461 -21.55 35.66 12.06
CA GLU A 461 -21.40 37.05 11.59
C GLU A 461 -21.73 37.19 10.09
N LEU A 462 -21.22 36.28 9.25
CA LEU A 462 -21.55 36.27 7.82
C LEU A 462 -23.04 35.97 7.58
N GLN A 463 -23.67 35.13 8.40
CA GLN A 463 -25.12 34.88 8.34
C GLN A 463 -25.93 36.12 8.70
N ARG A 464 -25.49 36.89 9.72
CA ARG A 464 -26.09 38.18 10.08
C ARG A 464 -26.01 39.19 8.95
N GLN A 465 -24.98 39.11 8.10
CA GLN A 465 -24.83 39.90 6.87
C GLN A 465 -25.66 39.38 5.68
N GLY A 466 -26.52 38.38 5.89
CA GLY A 466 -27.42 37.83 4.88
C GLY A 466 -26.81 36.71 4.02
N TYR A 467 -25.63 36.18 4.36
CA TYR A 467 -25.05 35.06 3.62
C TYR A 467 -25.57 33.71 4.12
N ARG A 468 -25.81 32.79 3.18
CA ARG A 468 -25.94 31.37 3.51
C ARG A 468 -24.54 30.76 3.63
N VAL A 469 -24.14 30.45 4.87
CA VAL A 469 -22.77 30.00 5.18
C VAL A 469 -22.71 28.51 5.47
N VAL A 470 -21.72 27.82 4.89
CA VAL A 470 -21.40 26.42 5.20
C VAL A 470 -19.96 26.33 5.68
N VAL A 471 -19.77 25.94 6.94
CA VAL A 471 -18.45 25.61 7.50
C VAL A 471 -18.24 24.11 7.44
N THR A 472 -17.11 23.68 6.89
CA THR A 472 -16.75 22.27 6.81
C THR A 472 -15.25 22.06 6.98
N ALA A 473 -14.89 20.83 7.35
CA ALA A 473 -13.49 20.42 7.47
C ALA A 473 -13.18 19.27 6.50
N PHE A 474 -11.98 19.28 5.92
CA PHE A 474 -11.46 18.19 5.11
C PHE A 474 -10.32 17.48 5.85
N VAL A 475 -10.59 16.26 6.33
CA VAL A 475 -9.72 15.55 7.27
C VAL A 475 -8.96 14.44 6.55
N VAL A 476 -7.62 14.51 6.55
CA VAL A 476 -6.75 13.46 6.03
C VAL A 476 -5.71 13.14 7.08
N GLY A 477 -5.57 11.90 7.51
CA GLY A 477 -4.60 11.55 8.54
C GLY A 477 -3.15 11.62 8.04
N ALA A 478 -2.22 11.91 8.94
CA ALA A 478 -0.79 12.02 8.63
C ALA A 478 -0.21 10.75 7.97
N LEU A 479 -0.79 9.58 8.21
CA LEU A 479 -0.42 8.30 7.59
C LEU A 479 -1.39 7.88 6.47
N GLY A 480 -2.07 8.85 5.86
CA GLY A 480 -2.86 8.67 4.64
C GLY A 480 -4.24 8.04 4.85
N SER A 481 -4.83 8.15 6.05
CA SER A 481 -6.22 7.72 6.26
C SER A 481 -7.18 8.82 5.83
N LEU A 482 -8.15 8.51 4.97
CA LEU A 482 -9.15 9.47 4.50
C LEU A 482 -10.45 9.34 5.32
N ASP A 483 -10.96 10.47 5.84
CA ASP A 483 -12.26 10.51 6.51
C ASP A 483 -13.41 10.28 5.50
N PRO A 484 -14.30 9.28 5.70
CA PRO A 484 -15.47 9.08 4.85
C PRO A 484 -16.39 10.30 4.73
N ARG A 485 -16.43 11.19 5.74
CA ARG A 485 -17.23 12.42 5.70
C ARG A 485 -16.73 13.42 4.67
N ASN A 486 -15.50 13.27 4.16
CA ASN A 486 -14.97 14.11 3.08
C ASN A 486 -15.75 13.96 1.76
N GLU A 487 -16.49 12.86 1.55
CA GLU A 487 -17.34 12.71 0.36
C GLU A 487 -18.43 13.78 0.27
N ALA A 488 -18.96 14.24 1.41
CA ALA A 488 -19.90 15.35 1.43
C ALA A 488 -19.23 16.67 1.04
N VAL A 489 -17.97 16.87 1.47
CA VAL A 489 -17.18 18.07 1.14
C VAL A 489 -16.86 18.12 -0.35
N LEU A 490 -16.47 16.99 -0.95
CA LEU A 490 -16.19 16.93 -2.40
C LEU A 490 -17.43 17.24 -3.23
N ARG A 491 -18.61 16.75 -2.80
CA ARG A 491 -19.90 17.09 -3.42
C ARG A 491 -20.24 18.56 -3.26
N LEU A 492 -20.05 19.13 -2.06
CA LEU A 492 -20.25 20.56 -1.79
C LEU A 492 -19.37 21.43 -2.71
N LEU A 493 -18.10 21.06 -2.88
CA LEU A 493 -17.15 21.76 -3.76
C LEU A 493 -17.38 21.49 -5.27
N ARG A 494 -18.44 20.76 -5.62
CA ARG A 494 -18.79 20.36 -7.00
C ARG A 494 -17.67 19.63 -7.74
N VAL A 495 -16.88 18.83 -7.02
CA VAL A 495 -15.84 17.99 -7.62
C VAL A 495 -16.49 16.79 -8.28
N THR A 496 -16.21 16.55 -9.56
CA THR A 496 -16.78 15.41 -10.29
C THR A 496 -16.32 14.08 -9.71
N ALA A 497 -17.17 13.06 -9.76
CA ALA A 497 -16.87 11.74 -9.20
C ALA A 497 -15.63 11.08 -9.84
N GLN A 498 -15.46 11.26 -11.15
CA GLN A 498 -14.31 10.76 -11.91
C GLN A 498 -13.00 11.39 -11.40
N TYR A 499 -12.95 12.72 -11.31
CA TYR A 499 -11.77 13.43 -10.82
C TYR A 499 -11.51 13.13 -9.34
N ALA A 500 -12.56 13.11 -8.51
CA ALA A 500 -12.48 12.78 -7.08
C ALA A 500 -11.91 11.38 -6.82
N SER A 501 -12.17 10.40 -7.69
CA SER A 501 -11.62 9.04 -7.57
C SER A 501 -10.09 9.03 -7.59
N MET A 502 -9.49 9.71 -8.57
CA MET A 502 -8.04 9.84 -8.67
C MET A 502 -7.48 10.77 -7.59
N MET A 503 -8.11 11.93 -7.39
CA MET A 503 -7.64 12.94 -6.45
C MET A 503 -7.49 12.40 -5.03
N ARG A 504 -8.45 11.59 -4.54
CA ARG A 504 -8.38 10.98 -3.19
C ARG A 504 -7.15 10.07 -3.04
N ARG A 505 -6.80 9.28 -4.06
CA ARG A 505 -5.60 8.41 -4.04
C ARG A 505 -4.33 9.24 -3.99
N LEU A 506 -4.29 10.34 -4.74
CA LEU A 506 -3.16 11.25 -4.77
C LEU A 506 -3.00 12.01 -3.44
N MET A 507 -4.08 12.48 -2.82
CA MET A 507 -4.05 13.09 -1.49
C MET A 507 -3.47 12.14 -0.45
N VAL A 508 -3.95 10.90 -0.42
CA VAL A 508 -3.42 9.86 0.48
C VAL A 508 -1.91 9.66 0.26
N SER A 509 -1.48 9.56 -1.00
CA SER A 509 -0.07 9.33 -1.34
C SER A 509 0.82 10.54 -1.02
N ASP A 510 0.33 11.77 -1.25
CA ASP A 510 1.05 12.99 -0.91
C ASP A 510 1.26 13.12 0.60
N THR A 511 0.23 12.83 1.39
CA THR A 511 0.34 12.88 2.85
C THR A 511 1.36 11.86 3.36
N ILE A 512 1.37 10.64 2.81
CA ILE A 512 2.35 9.60 3.16
C ILE A 512 3.77 10.03 2.77
N ARG A 513 3.95 10.56 1.56
CA ARG A 513 5.24 11.04 1.05
C ARG A 513 5.84 12.10 1.98
N TRP A 514 5.06 13.12 2.32
CA TRP A 514 5.51 14.16 3.24
C TRP A 514 5.81 13.62 4.65
N SER A 515 4.99 12.71 5.18
CA SER A 515 5.26 12.09 6.48
C SER A 515 6.52 11.23 6.47
N ARG A 516 6.82 10.55 5.36
CA ARG A 516 8.09 9.84 5.16
C ARG A 516 9.26 10.82 5.16
N ASP A 517 9.14 11.92 4.43
CA ASP A 517 10.21 12.91 4.31
C ASP A 517 10.50 13.58 5.67
N ILE A 518 9.45 13.95 6.42
CA ILE A 518 9.57 14.42 7.81
C ILE A 518 10.30 13.39 8.68
N TYR A 519 9.87 12.13 8.64
CA TYR A 519 10.48 11.08 9.45
C TYR A 519 11.96 10.85 9.09
N VAL A 520 12.29 10.79 7.79
CA VAL A 520 13.67 10.56 7.35
C VAL A 520 14.57 11.73 7.69
N GLU A 521 14.10 12.97 7.51
CA GLU A 521 14.83 14.16 7.96
C GLU A 521 15.04 14.15 9.48
N HIS A 522 14.02 13.76 10.24
CA HIS A 522 14.10 13.64 11.69
C HIS A 522 15.20 12.68 12.13
N VAL A 523 15.26 11.46 11.56
CA VAL A 523 16.23 10.44 11.99
C VAL A 523 17.62 10.67 11.40
N SER A 524 17.73 11.17 10.17
CA SER A 524 19.02 11.35 9.49
C SER A 524 19.66 12.72 9.71
N GLY A 525 18.85 13.74 10.02
CA GLY A 525 19.28 15.14 10.02
C GLY A 525 19.50 15.72 8.62
N THR A 526 19.25 14.94 7.57
CA THR A 526 19.43 15.37 6.18
C THR A 526 18.10 15.86 5.61
N HIS A 527 18.09 17.11 5.17
CA HIS A 527 16.90 17.76 4.58
C HIS A 527 16.36 16.95 3.39
N GLN A 528 15.07 16.62 3.39
CA GLN A 528 14.49 15.67 2.40
C GLN A 528 13.72 16.32 1.25
N TYR A 529 13.35 17.59 1.38
CA TYR A 529 12.57 18.30 0.36
C TYR A 529 13.36 19.50 -0.17
N LEU A 530 12.83 20.25 -1.11
CA LEU A 530 13.29 21.61 -1.38
C LEU A 530 12.13 22.50 -0.97
N ALA A 531 12.36 23.44 -0.06
CA ALA A 531 11.34 24.45 0.20
C ALA A 531 11.04 25.15 -1.13
N PRO A 532 9.78 25.21 -1.57
CA PRO A 532 9.42 26.05 -2.70
C PRO A 532 9.94 27.46 -2.41
N SER A 533 10.63 28.09 -3.37
CA SER A 533 10.99 29.50 -3.27
C SER A 533 9.75 30.29 -2.84
N ARG A 534 9.87 31.11 -1.78
CA ARG A 534 8.81 32.03 -1.37
C ARG A 534 8.35 32.77 -2.63
N PRO A 535 7.08 32.66 -3.04
CA PRO A 535 6.63 33.38 -4.22
C PRO A 535 6.76 34.87 -3.93
N SER A 536 7.76 35.51 -4.52
CA SER A 536 7.87 36.96 -4.62
C SER A 536 6.77 37.43 -5.56
N GLY A 537 5.61 37.82 -5.00
CA GLY A 537 4.49 38.41 -5.73
C GLY A 537 3.74 37.45 -6.68
N ASP A 538 2.42 37.37 -6.51
CA ASP A 538 1.38 36.99 -7.48
C ASP A 538 1.74 36.26 -8.79
N LEU A 539 2.39 35.09 -8.72
CA LEU A 539 2.59 34.20 -9.87
C LEU A 539 2.20 32.74 -9.61
N LEU A 540 1.07 32.52 -8.93
CA LEU A 540 0.42 31.19 -8.88
C LEU A 540 -0.63 30.97 -10.00
N SER A 541 -0.60 31.80 -11.04
CA SER A 541 -1.48 31.73 -12.22
C SER A 541 -1.02 30.74 -13.30
N THR A 542 0.17 30.13 -13.22
CA THR A 542 0.64 29.19 -14.25
C THR A 542 0.82 27.74 -13.75
N PRO A 543 0.07 26.76 -14.32
CA PRO A 543 0.23 25.37 -13.97
C PRO A 543 1.53 24.77 -14.58
N PRO A 544 2.08 23.69 -14.01
CA PRO A 544 3.30 23.04 -14.49
C PRO A 544 3.23 22.65 -15.98
N LYS A 545 4.37 22.66 -16.69
CA LYS A 545 4.49 22.42 -18.15
C LYS A 545 3.75 21.17 -18.66
N ALA A 546 3.59 20.14 -17.83
CA ALA A 546 2.85 18.92 -18.17
C ALA A 546 1.33 19.13 -18.30
N VAL A 547 0.76 20.09 -17.57
CA VAL A 547 -0.67 20.45 -17.60
C VAL A 547 -0.97 21.44 -18.73
N ARG A 548 -0.01 22.31 -19.07
CA ARG A 548 -0.15 23.29 -20.17
C ARG A 548 -0.41 22.63 -21.54
N ARG A 549 0.13 21.43 -21.77
CA ARG A 549 -0.10 20.67 -23.02
C ARG A 549 -1.52 20.08 -23.11
N HIS A 550 -2.16 19.77 -21.98
CA HIS A 550 -3.54 19.29 -21.96
C HIS A 550 -4.51 20.46 -22.08
N TRP A 551 -4.22 21.57 -21.40
CA TRP A 551 -5.00 22.81 -21.47
C TRP A 551 -5.06 23.42 -22.87
N LEU A 552 -3.91 23.57 -23.56
CA LEU A 552 -3.88 24.09 -24.93
C LEU A 552 -4.48 23.13 -25.97
N ALA A 553 -4.74 21.88 -25.60
CA ALA A 553 -5.43 20.90 -26.45
C ALA A 553 -6.94 20.93 -26.23
N GLU A 554 -7.39 21.14 -24.98
CA GLU A 554 -8.80 21.34 -24.63
C GLU A 554 -9.33 22.70 -25.12
N GLU A 555 -8.56 23.80 -24.98
CA GLU A 555 -8.96 25.11 -25.51
C GLU A 555 -9.08 25.09 -27.05
N ARG A 556 -8.13 24.47 -27.76
CA ARG A 556 -8.23 24.31 -29.23
C ARG A 556 -9.39 23.43 -29.66
N ALA A 557 -9.78 22.45 -28.86
CA ALA A 557 -10.94 21.60 -29.14
C ALA A 557 -12.25 22.37 -28.91
N GLU A 558 -12.33 23.20 -27.86
CA GLU A 558 -13.48 24.06 -27.57
C GLU A 558 -13.64 25.19 -28.60
N GLU A 559 -12.55 25.80 -29.07
CA GLU A 559 -12.57 26.80 -30.14
C GLU A 559 -13.03 26.20 -31.49
N GLN A 560 -12.58 24.98 -31.81
CA GLN A 560 -13.02 24.27 -33.02
C GLN A 560 -14.50 23.85 -32.96
N ASP A 561 -14.98 23.45 -31.78
CA ASP A 561 -16.39 23.08 -31.58
C ASP A 561 -17.30 24.33 -31.59
N ALA A 562 -16.82 25.46 -31.05
CA ALA A 562 -17.50 26.75 -31.15
C ALA A 562 -17.58 27.25 -32.61
N ALA A 563 -16.48 27.16 -33.37
CA ALA A 563 -16.44 27.54 -34.78
C ALA A 563 -17.39 26.67 -35.64
N ARG A 564 -17.49 25.36 -35.35
CA ARG A 564 -18.45 24.47 -36.03
C ARG A 564 -19.91 24.81 -35.72
N ARG A 565 -20.22 25.20 -34.48
CA ARG A 565 -21.59 25.62 -34.11
C ARG A 565 -21.99 26.92 -34.78
N VAL A 566 -21.08 27.88 -34.90
CA VAL A 566 -21.35 29.14 -35.62
C VAL A 566 -21.55 28.86 -37.12
N SER A 567 -20.73 27.98 -37.70
CA SER A 567 -20.88 27.59 -39.11
C SER A 567 -22.15 26.80 -39.40
N SER A 568 -22.67 26.01 -38.46
CA SER A 568 -23.94 25.28 -38.66
C SER A 568 -25.18 26.16 -38.49
N VAL A 569 -25.08 27.26 -37.74
CA VAL A 569 -26.17 28.23 -37.58
C VAL A 569 -26.24 29.14 -38.82
N ALA A 570 -25.09 29.45 -39.44
CA ALA A 570 -25.03 30.24 -40.68
C ALA A 570 -25.44 29.47 -41.94
N SER A 571 -25.58 28.14 -41.91
CA SER A 571 -26.07 27.34 -43.05
C SER A 571 -27.56 27.00 -42.97
N VAL A 572 -28.26 27.46 -41.92
CA VAL A 572 -29.69 27.20 -41.67
C VAL A 572 -30.51 28.51 -41.67
N ALA A 573 -29.84 29.65 -41.84
CA ALA A 573 -30.43 30.93 -42.24
C ALA A 573 -30.07 31.18 -43.70
#